data_AF-A0A3B3ZSU1-F1
#
_entry.id   AF-A0A3B3ZSU1-F1
#
_cell.length_a   1.000
_cell.length_b   1.000
_cell.length_c   1.000
_cell.angle_alpha   90.00
_cell.angle_beta   90.00
_cell.angle_gamma   90.00
#
_symmetry.space_group_name_H-M   'P 1'
#
loop_
_entity.id
_entity.type
_entity.pdbx_description
1 polymer ?
#
loop_
_entity_poly.entity_id
_entity_poly.type
_entity_poly.pdbx_seq_one_letter_code
_entity_poly.pdbx_strand_id
1 'polypeptide(L)' 'NAAVSDQHLCSFYSENTLFGMGNPLLDISAVVDKDFLDKYGLKPNDQILAEDHHKAL' A
#
# COMPACT_ATOMS: atom_id res chain seq x y z
N ASN A 1 16.05 3.17 -49.22
CA ASN A 1 15.78 2.04 -48.29
C ASN A 1 15.65 2.57 -46.87
N ALA A 2 14.49 3.18 -46.58
CA ALA A 2 14.15 3.74 -45.28
C ALA A 2 13.54 2.66 -44.37
N ALA A 3 14.24 1.53 -44.24
CA ALA A 3 13.77 0.36 -43.49
C ALA A 3 14.95 -0.30 -42.75
N VAL A 4 15.64 0.49 -41.93
CA VAL A 4 16.51 0.01 -40.84
C VAL A 4 16.43 1.09 -39.76
N SER A 5 15.90 0.90 -38.57
CA SER A 5 15.18 -0.19 -37.92
C SER A 5 14.67 0.50 -36.65
N ASP A 6 13.39 0.86 -36.62
CA ASP A 6 12.73 1.53 -35.51
C ASP A 6 12.45 0.53 -34.36
N GLN A 7 13.50 -0.15 -33.92
CA GLN A 7 13.44 -1.19 -32.90
C GLN A 7 14.72 -1.10 -32.06
N HIS A 8 14.66 -0.37 -30.95
CA HIS A 8 15.33 -0.72 -29.67
C HIS A 8 15.22 0.40 -28.61
N LEU A 9 14.14 1.19 -28.60
CA LEU A 9 13.92 2.13 -27.50
C LEU A 9 13.26 1.48 -26.25
N CYS A 10 13.01 0.18 -26.29
CA CYS A 10 12.20 -0.51 -25.27
C CYS A 10 12.92 -1.72 -24.68
N SER A 11 13.94 -1.51 -23.85
CA SER A 11 14.14 -2.35 -22.65
C SER A 11 15.11 -1.66 -21.70
N PHE A 12 14.64 -0.63 -21.01
CA PHE A 12 15.50 0.15 -20.10
C PHE A 12 15.74 -0.52 -18.75
N TYR A 13 15.18 -1.70 -18.46
CA TYR A 13 15.35 -2.36 -17.16
C TYR A 13 15.40 -3.88 -17.30
N SER A 14 16.33 -4.52 -16.60
CA SER A 14 16.44 -5.98 -16.50
C SER A 14 15.32 -6.56 -15.64
N GLU A 15 15.09 -7.87 -15.73
CA GLU A 15 14.25 -8.56 -14.76
C GLU A 15 14.72 -8.26 -13.33
N ASN A 16 13.75 -8.12 -12.41
CA ASN A 16 13.99 -7.81 -11.01
C ASN A 16 14.76 -6.50 -10.75
N THR A 17 14.78 -5.55 -11.70
CA THR A 17 15.46 -4.24 -11.49
C THR A 17 14.94 -3.51 -10.24
N LEU A 18 13.68 -3.72 -9.87
CA LEU A 18 13.10 -3.23 -8.63
C LEU A 18 12.69 -4.40 -7.75
N PHE A 19 13.23 -4.42 -6.53
CA PHE A 19 12.88 -5.36 -5.48
C PHE A 19 12.31 -4.59 -4.30
N GLY A 20 11.10 -4.96 -3.88
CA GLY A 20 10.46 -4.46 -2.67
C GLY A 20 10.08 -5.63 -1.77
N MET A 21 10.30 -5.46 -0.47
CA MET A 21 9.84 -6.38 0.55
C MET A 21 9.05 -5.60 1.60
N GLY A 22 7.99 -6.20 2.12
CA GLY A 22 7.12 -5.56 3.09
C GLY A 22 6.11 -6.55 3.65
N ASN A 23 5.21 -6.05 4.48
CA ASN A 23 4.17 -6.86 5.09
C ASN A 23 2.96 -6.91 4.14
N PRO A 24 2.59 -8.08 3.60
CA PRO A 24 1.39 -8.20 2.77
C PRO A 24 0.16 -8.15 3.68
N LEU A 25 -0.36 -6.95 3.90
CA LEU A 25 -1.56 -6.71 4.72
C LEU A 25 -2.78 -6.50 3.82
N LEU A 26 -3.95 -6.87 4.35
CA LEU A 26 -5.24 -6.65 3.69
C LEU A 26 -5.86 -5.36 4.25
N ASP A 27 -6.13 -4.40 3.36
CA ASP A 27 -6.82 -3.17 3.75
C ASP A 27 -8.32 -3.43 3.95
N ILE A 28 -8.84 -3.04 5.12
CA ILE A 28 -10.27 -3.04 5.44
C ILE A 28 -10.69 -1.59 5.65
N SER A 29 -11.66 -1.12 4.87
CA SER A 29 -12.21 0.23 4.97
C SER A 29 -13.68 0.20 5.33
N ALA A 30 -14.10 1.15 6.17
CA ALA A 30 -15.49 1.32 6.59
C ALA A 30 -15.75 2.79 6.94
N VAL A 31 -16.98 3.26 6.71
CA VAL A 31 -17.43 4.54 7.25
C VAL A 31 -17.81 4.32 8.71
N VAL A 32 -17.14 5.04 9.62
CA VAL A 32 -17.36 4.96 11.07
C VAL A 32 -17.73 6.32 11.63
N ASP A 33 -18.38 6.33 12.80
CA ASP A 33 -18.71 7.56 13.53
C ASP A 33 -17.57 7.98 14.47
N LYS A 34 -17.73 9.15 15.09
CA LYS A 34 -16.75 9.68 16.05
C LYS A 34 -16.67 8.81 17.31
N ASP A 35 -17.80 8.23 17.73
CA ASP A 35 -17.87 7.40 18.94
C ASP A 35 -17.02 6.13 18.80
N PHE A 36 -16.97 5.54 17.60
CA PHE A 36 -16.07 4.42 17.30
C PHE A 36 -14.60 4.83 17.40
N LEU A 37 -14.22 5.99 16.85
CA LEU A 37 -12.85 6.49 16.94
C LEU A 37 -12.45 6.73 18.40
N ASP A 38 -13.31 7.40 19.16
CA ASP A 38 -13.08 7.69 20.58
C ASP A 38 -12.97 6.38 21.40
N LYS A 39 -13.82 5.37 21.12
CA LYS A 39 -13.82 4.07 21.80
C LYS A 39 -12.46 3.36 21.71
N TYR A 40 -11.82 3.45 20.56
CA TYR A 40 -10.53 2.83 20.31
C TYR A 40 -9.35 3.80 20.43
N GLY A 41 -9.58 5.03 20.92
CA GLY A 41 -8.52 6.04 21.07
C GLY A 41 -7.88 6.50 19.75
N LEU A 42 -8.58 6.34 18.63
CA LEU A 42 -8.07 6.62 17.29
C LEU A 42 -8.19 8.10 16.95
N LYS A 43 -7.10 8.70 16.47
CA LYS A 43 -7.16 10.05 15.89
C LYS A 43 -7.60 9.98 14.42
N PRO A 44 -8.32 11.00 13.91
CA PRO A 44 -8.59 11.08 12.48
C PRO A 44 -7.29 11.09 11.66
N ASN A 45 -7.20 10.22 10.65
CA ASN A 45 -6.05 10.05 9.75
C ASN A 45 -4.77 9.47 10.40
N ASP A 46 -4.88 8.77 11.53
CA ASP A 46 -3.71 8.16 12.17
C ASP A 46 -3.27 6.87 11.45
N GLN A 47 -1.96 6.56 11.51
CA GLN A 47 -1.38 5.30 11.03
C GLN A 47 -0.66 4.62 12.20
N ILE A 48 -1.31 3.63 12.82
CA ILE A 48 -0.83 3.01 14.05
C ILE A 48 -0.79 1.49 13.94
N LEU A 49 0.05 0.85 14.75
CA LEU A 49 0.00 -0.59 14.99
C LEU A 49 -1.10 -0.90 16.00
N ALA A 50 -1.80 -2.02 15.81
CA ALA A 50 -2.83 -2.45 16.75
C ALA A 50 -2.23 -2.87 18.10
N GLU A 51 -2.47 -2.07 19.12
CA GLU A 51 -2.28 -2.42 20.54
C GLU A 51 -3.42 -3.31 21.08
N ASP A 52 -3.27 -3.85 22.31
CA ASP A 52 -4.24 -4.81 22.87
C ASP A 52 -5.67 -4.26 23.01
N HIS A 53 -5.85 -2.96 23.19
CA HIS A 53 -7.17 -2.33 23.25
C HIS A 53 -7.86 -2.19 21.87
N HIS A 54 -7.11 -2.38 20.77
CA HIS A 54 -7.64 -2.41 19.41
C HIS A 54 -8.09 -3.81 18.98
N LYS A 55 -7.68 -4.85 19.71
CA LYS A 55 -8.17 -6.21 19.47
C LYS A 55 -9.63 -6.26 19.91
N ALA A 56 -10.51 -6.64 19.00
CA ALA A 56 -11.82 -7.11 19.41
C ALA A 56 -11.63 -8.34 20.32
N LEU A 57 -12.48 -8.44 21.37
CA LEU A 57 -12.58 -9.61 22.24
C LEU A 57 -12.56 -10.93 21.47
#